data_AF-A0A819K9L0-F1
#
_entry.id   AF-A0A819K9L0-F1
#
_cell.length_a   1.000
_cell.length_b   1.000
_cell.length_c   1.000
_cell.angle_alpha   90.00
_cell.angle_beta   90.00
_cell.angle_gamma   90.00
#
_symmetry.space_group_name_H-M   'P 1'
#
loop_
_entity.id
_entity.type
_entity.pdbx_description
1 polymer ?
#
loop_
_entity_poly.entity_id
_entity_poly.type
_entity_poly.pdbx_seq_one_letter_code
_entity_poly.pdbx_strand_id
1 'polypeptide(L)'
;MERFRVVCQLCANEFCSLCSQQYHYRTRCQQLLEITQRWFFWCNTERGRYLQTKAKESAAYAARLKEYERQQTAHWTQNAALGRRYKELVADEKYKEKNCRICPHCGRVVQHMGGCSSMVCGRDYHGGNDQSGCGQSFTWDQAKSYVAAPDQRPEEVMRDLLNPENKLVVHEN
;
A
#
# COMPACT_ATOMS: atom_id res chain seq x y z
N MET A 1 5.88 14.20 -34.31
CA MET A 1 5.00 14.87 -33.32
C MET A 1 5.88 15.56 -32.30
N GLU A 2 5.59 16.83 -32.00
CA GLU A 2 6.37 17.62 -31.05
C GLU A 2 5.88 17.40 -29.61
N ARG A 3 6.82 17.33 -28.66
CA ARG A 3 6.51 17.09 -27.25
C ARG A 3 6.33 18.42 -26.51
N PHE A 4 5.20 18.58 -25.85
CA PHE A 4 4.91 19.76 -25.03
C PHE A 4 4.21 19.36 -23.72
N ARG A 5 4.15 20.33 -22.81
CA ARG A 5 3.55 20.16 -21.48
C ARG A 5 2.05 20.38 -21.57
N VAL A 6 1.28 19.44 -21.02
CA VAL A 6 -0.17 19.52 -20.89
C VAL A 6 -0.52 19.70 -19.43
N VAL A 7 -1.45 20.60 -19.13
CA VAL A 7 -1.98 20.82 -17.78
C VAL A 7 -3.45 20.44 -17.76
N CYS A 8 -3.83 19.50 -16.91
CA CYS A 8 -5.23 19.11 -16.73
C CYS A 8 -6.00 20.25 -16.07
N GLN A 9 -7.10 20.69 -16.68
CA GLN A 9 -7.91 21.79 -16.14
C GLN A 9 -8.77 21.39 -14.93
N LEU A 10 -8.95 20.10 -14.68
CA LEU A 10 -9.77 19.61 -13.55
C LEU A 10 -8.94 19.39 -12.28
N CYS A 11 -7.71 18.88 -12.41
CA CYS A 11 -6.87 18.51 -11.27
C CYS A 11 -5.51 19.21 -11.24
N ALA A 12 -5.25 20.13 -12.18
CA ALA A 12 -3.99 20.85 -12.35
C ALA A 12 -2.74 19.96 -12.55
N ASN A 13 -2.91 18.65 -12.78
CA ASN A 13 -1.78 17.75 -13.00
C ASN A 13 -1.08 18.05 -14.34
N GLU A 14 0.25 18.06 -14.34
CA GLU A 14 1.08 18.34 -15.51
C GLU A 14 1.67 17.04 -16.10
N PHE A 15 1.49 16.82 -17.41
CA PHE A 15 1.96 15.62 -18.09
C PHE A 15 2.48 15.88 -19.51
N CYS A 16 3.20 14.90 -20.03
CA CYS A 16 3.78 14.89 -21.36
C CYS A 16 2.73 14.55 -22.43
N SER A 17 2.63 15.36 -23.48
CA SER A 17 1.70 15.13 -24.59
C SER A 17 1.93 13.83 -25.36
N LEU A 18 3.12 13.21 -25.25
CA LEU A 18 3.45 11.99 -25.99
C LEU A 18 3.29 10.70 -25.20
N CYS A 19 3.65 10.70 -23.91
CA CYS A 19 3.65 9.48 -23.08
C CYS A 19 2.66 9.52 -21.92
N SER A 20 1.98 10.65 -21.70
CA SER A 20 1.02 10.84 -20.60
C SER A 20 1.60 10.65 -19.20
N GLN A 21 2.93 10.58 -19.06
CA GLN A 21 3.64 10.59 -17.78
C GLN A 21 3.93 12.03 -17.32
N GLN A 22 4.46 12.21 -16.11
CA GLN A 22 4.91 13.52 -15.62
C GLN A 22 5.78 14.22 -16.66
N TYR A 23 5.53 15.51 -16.91
CA TYR A 23 6.29 16.24 -17.92
C TYR A 23 7.79 16.28 -17.58
N HIS A 24 8.64 15.97 -18.56
CA HIS A 24 10.09 15.82 -18.36
C HIS A 24 10.90 16.70 -19.32
N TYR A 25 11.77 17.52 -18.72
CA TYR A 25 12.68 18.42 -19.42
C TYR A 25 13.97 17.69 -19.82
N ARG A 26 14.53 18.01 -20.99
CA ARG A 26 15.86 17.56 -21.45
C ARG A 26 16.11 16.03 -21.52
N THR A 27 15.06 15.22 -21.39
CA THR A 27 15.09 13.75 -21.46
C THR A 27 14.07 13.27 -22.48
N ARG A 28 14.30 12.16 -23.20
CA ARG A 28 13.32 11.54 -24.12
C ARG A 28 12.28 10.68 -23.38
N CYS A 29 11.08 10.50 -23.94
CA CYS A 29 10.02 9.73 -23.26
C CYS A 29 10.47 8.29 -22.94
N GLN A 30 11.25 7.68 -23.84
CA GLN A 30 11.78 6.33 -23.67
C GLN A 30 12.77 6.20 -22.51
N GLN A 31 13.49 7.29 -22.19
CA GLN A 31 14.50 7.31 -21.13
C GLN A 31 13.90 7.63 -19.76
N LEU A 32 12.65 8.11 -19.70
CA LEU A 32 12.03 8.54 -18.45
C LEU A 32 11.99 7.41 -17.42
N LEU A 33 11.66 6.19 -17.85
CA LEU A 33 11.57 5.03 -16.98
C LEU A 33 12.94 4.69 -16.38
N GLU A 34 13.98 4.60 -17.21
CA GLU A 34 15.34 4.30 -16.78
C GLU A 34 15.88 5.37 -15.81
N ILE A 35 15.69 6.66 -16.11
CA ILE A 35 16.13 7.75 -15.23
C ILE A 35 15.38 7.71 -13.90
N THR A 36 14.06 7.47 -13.95
CA THR A 36 13.25 7.36 -12.74
C THR A 36 13.73 6.20 -11.87
N GLN A 37 14.03 5.05 -12.46
CA GLN A 37 14.58 3.89 -11.75
C GLN A 37 15.96 4.17 -11.16
N ARG A 38 16.89 4.76 -11.93
CA ARG A 38 18.22 5.15 -11.42
C ARG A 38 18.11 6.16 -10.28
N TRP A 39 17.19 7.11 -10.38
CA TRP A 39 16.91 8.07 -9.31
C TRP A 39 16.39 7.38 -8.06
N PHE A 40 15.44 6.46 -8.19
CA PHE A 40 14.95 5.65 -7.07
C PHE A 40 16.07 4.81 -6.45
N PHE A 41 16.88 4.14 -7.26
CA PHE A 41 18.04 3.40 -6.78
C PHE A 41 18.98 4.31 -5.98
N TRP A 42 19.42 5.43 -6.57
CA TRP A 42 20.30 6.38 -5.90
C TRP A 42 19.72 6.88 -4.57
N CYS A 43 18.43 7.20 -4.53
CA CYS A 43 17.76 7.64 -3.29
C CYS A 43 17.77 6.57 -2.20
N ASN A 44 17.66 5.29 -2.57
CA ASN A 44 17.53 4.19 -1.61
C ASN A 44 18.87 3.56 -1.21
N THR A 45 19.92 3.65 -2.04
CA THR A 45 21.21 2.99 -1.80
C THR A 45 22.36 3.99 -1.64
N GLU A 46 22.60 4.82 -2.66
CA GLU A 46 23.85 5.60 -2.77
C GLU A 46 23.80 6.98 -2.10
N ARG A 47 22.61 7.56 -1.92
CA ARG A 47 22.44 8.94 -1.42
C ARG A 47 23.07 9.13 -0.03
N GLY A 48 22.90 8.16 0.86
CA GLY A 48 23.50 8.21 2.20
C GLY A 48 25.02 8.27 2.14
N ARG A 49 25.64 7.39 1.36
CA ARG A 49 27.09 7.33 1.16
C ARG A 49 27.65 8.61 0.54
N TYR A 50 26.95 9.17 -0.44
CA TYR A 50 27.30 10.45 -1.04
C TYR A 50 27.29 11.58 0.00
N LEU A 51 26.22 11.68 0.80
CA LEU A 51 26.11 12.69 1.86
C LEU A 51 27.20 12.52 2.94
N GLN A 52 27.53 11.29 3.32
CA GLN A 52 28.63 11.01 4.26
C GLN A 52 29.99 11.47 3.74
N THR A 53 30.27 11.22 2.46
CA THR A 53 31.52 11.68 1.83
C THR A 53 31.58 13.20 1.81
N LYS A 54 30.51 13.87 1.38
CA LYS A 54 30.46 15.34 1.29
C LYS A 54 30.38 16.05 2.63
N ALA A 55 29.84 15.40 3.67
CA ALA A 55 29.81 15.95 5.03
C ALA A 55 31.22 16.18 5.59
N LYS A 56 32.23 15.42 5.14
CA LYS A 56 33.64 15.64 5.51
C LYS A 56 34.23 16.91 4.90
N GLU A 57 33.70 17.35 3.76
CA GLU A 57 34.22 18.50 3.01
C GLU A 57 33.53 19.82 3.41
N SER A 58 32.32 19.77 4.01
CA SER A 58 31.53 20.97 4.27
C SER A 58 30.48 20.81 5.37
N ALA A 59 30.39 21.83 6.24
CA ALA A 59 29.37 21.93 7.28
C ALA A 59 27.93 21.93 6.73
N ALA A 60 27.70 22.48 5.54
CA ALA A 60 26.38 22.46 4.91
C ALA A 60 25.92 21.05 4.55
N TYR A 61 26.84 20.18 4.11
CA TYR A 61 26.55 18.78 3.84
C TYR A 61 26.44 17.95 5.11
N ALA A 62 27.17 18.29 6.17
CA ALA A 62 26.97 17.68 7.48
C ALA A 62 25.57 17.93 8.05
N ALA A 63 25.03 19.15 7.88
CA ALA A 63 23.64 19.44 8.25
C ALA A 63 22.63 18.64 7.42
N ARG A 64 22.84 18.53 6.09
CA ARG A 64 22.00 17.71 5.20
C ARG A 64 22.03 16.23 5.54
N LEU A 65 23.18 15.69 5.95
CA LEU A 65 23.31 14.30 6.39
C LEU A 65 22.48 14.04 7.64
N LYS A 66 22.57 14.90 8.66
CA LYS A 66 21.76 14.77 9.89
C LYS A 66 20.27 14.78 9.59
N GLU A 67 19.82 15.68 8.70
CA GLU A 67 18.42 15.73 8.29
C GLU A 67 17.98 14.45 7.57
N TYR A 68 18.83 13.95 6.67
CA TYR A 68 18.57 12.72 5.94
C TYR A 68 18.47 11.50 6.86
N GLU A 69 19.38 11.37 7.84
CA GLU A 69 19.34 10.31 8.86
C GLU A 69 18.06 10.40 9.70
N ARG A 70 17.67 11.60 10.13
CA ARG A 70 16.41 11.82 10.86
C ARG A 70 15.19 11.37 10.06
N GLN A 71 15.13 11.72 8.78
CA GLN A 71 14.06 11.31 7.89
C GLN A 71 14.03 9.79 7.71
N GLN A 72 15.20 9.16 7.49
CA GLN A 72 15.27 7.70 7.39
C GLN A 72 14.77 7.00 8.64
N THR A 73 15.19 7.45 9.83
CA THR A 73 14.71 6.88 11.09
C THR A 73 13.20 7.04 11.22
N ALA A 74 12.66 8.23 10.94
CA ALA A 74 11.23 8.48 10.99
C ALA A 74 10.44 7.57 10.03
N HIS A 75 10.89 7.47 8.78
CA HIS A 75 10.30 6.56 7.78
C HIS A 75 10.37 5.10 8.21
N TRP A 76 11.52 4.65 8.74
CA TRP A 76 11.68 3.30 9.23
C TRP A 76 10.71 2.99 10.37
N THR A 77 10.59 3.89 11.35
CA THR A 77 9.64 3.73 12.47
C THR A 77 8.20 3.70 11.99
N GLN A 78 7.83 4.58 11.06
CA GLN A 78 6.49 4.61 10.47
C GLN A 78 6.18 3.32 9.70
N ASN A 79 7.11 2.86 8.85
CA ASN A 79 6.95 1.63 8.08
C ASN A 79 6.87 0.39 8.98
N ALA A 80 7.66 0.35 10.06
CA ALA A 80 7.57 -0.72 11.04
C ALA A 80 6.19 -0.74 11.74
N ALA A 81 5.61 0.42 12.06
CA ALA A 81 4.27 0.52 12.63
C ALA A 81 3.18 0.10 11.63
N LEU A 82 3.29 0.54 10.38
CA LEU A 82 2.39 0.12 9.29
C LEU A 82 2.46 -1.39 9.06
N GLY A 83 3.66 -1.98 9.06
CA GLY A 83 3.87 -3.41 8.92
C GLY A 83 3.22 -4.23 10.04
N ARG A 84 3.20 -3.73 11.30
CA ARG A 84 2.47 -4.37 12.40
C ARG A 84 0.96 -4.35 12.16
N ARG A 85 0.39 -3.18 11.83
CA ARG A 85 -1.05 -3.03 11.54
C ARG A 85 -1.50 -3.89 10.37
N TYR A 86 -0.66 -4.03 9.34
CA TYR A 86 -0.95 -4.90 8.22
C TYR A 86 -1.00 -6.38 8.64
N LYS A 87 -0.07 -6.84 9.49
CA LYS A 87 -0.12 -8.20 10.04
C LYS A 87 -1.38 -8.45 10.89
N GLU A 88 -1.78 -7.48 11.70
CA GLU A 88 -3.03 -7.52 12.47
C GLU A 88 -4.24 -7.64 11.53
N LEU A 89 -4.33 -6.79 10.50
CA LEU A 89 -5.39 -6.83 9.49
C LEU A 89 -5.45 -8.19 8.79
N VAL A 90 -4.31 -8.75 8.37
CA VAL A 90 -4.25 -10.06 7.71
C VAL A 90 -4.70 -11.17 8.67
N ALA A 91 -4.34 -11.10 9.94
CA ALA A 91 -4.79 -12.05 10.95
C ALA A 91 -6.31 -11.94 11.17
N ASP A 92 -6.84 -10.73 11.26
CA ASP A 92 -8.27 -10.45 11.42
C ASP A 92 -9.08 -10.95 10.21
N GLU A 93 -8.63 -10.69 8.99
CA GLU A 93 -9.28 -11.15 7.78
C GLU A 93 -9.31 -12.69 7.70
N LYS A 94 -8.19 -13.36 8.03
CA LYS A 94 -8.13 -14.83 8.13
C LYS A 94 -9.04 -15.37 9.23
N TYR A 95 -9.17 -14.65 10.35
CA TYR A 95 -10.08 -15.02 11.41
C TYR A 95 -11.54 -14.89 10.94
N LYS A 96 -11.90 -13.80 10.28
CA LYS A 96 -13.25 -13.58 9.73
C LYS A 96 -13.61 -14.61 8.68
N GLU A 97 -12.69 -14.97 7.79
CA GLU A 97 -12.94 -15.99 6.76
C GLU A 97 -13.30 -17.35 7.38
N LYS A 98 -12.67 -17.70 8.51
CA LYS A 98 -12.94 -18.96 9.22
C LYS A 98 -14.17 -18.93 10.11
N ASN A 99 -14.44 -17.79 10.75
CA ASN A 99 -15.41 -17.69 11.85
C ASN A 99 -16.65 -16.84 11.52
N CYS A 100 -16.67 -16.15 10.38
CA CYS A 100 -17.75 -15.27 10.00
C CYS A 100 -18.44 -15.70 8.70
N ARG A 101 -19.74 -15.40 8.63
CA ARG A 101 -20.59 -15.61 7.45
C ARG A 101 -21.31 -14.32 7.10
N ILE A 102 -21.84 -14.27 5.90
CA ILE A 102 -22.57 -13.13 5.36
C ILE A 102 -24.07 -13.35 5.59
N CYS A 103 -24.73 -12.38 6.22
CA CYS A 103 -26.17 -12.40 6.37
C CYS A 103 -26.85 -12.42 4.99
N PRO A 104 -27.74 -13.39 4.71
CA PRO A 104 -28.37 -13.52 3.40
C PRO A 104 -29.34 -12.37 3.06
N HIS A 105 -29.77 -11.59 4.05
CA HIS A 105 -30.75 -10.52 3.87
C HIS A 105 -30.12 -9.14 3.66
N CYS A 106 -29.04 -8.81 4.36
CA CYS A 106 -28.44 -7.47 4.34
C CYS A 106 -26.97 -7.45 3.93
N GLY A 107 -26.34 -8.61 3.72
CA GLY A 107 -24.94 -8.71 3.33
C GLY A 107 -23.93 -8.39 4.43
N ARG A 108 -24.37 -8.16 5.67
CA ARG A 108 -23.47 -7.86 6.80
C ARG A 108 -22.71 -9.10 7.23
N VAL A 109 -21.45 -8.93 7.62
CA VAL A 109 -20.62 -9.99 8.21
C VAL A 109 -21.07 -10.24 9.65
N VAL A 110 -21.39 -11.49 9.96
CA VAL A 110 -21.87 -11.96 11.27
C VAL A 110 -20.93 -13.04 11.77
N GLN A 111 -20.57 -13.00 13.05
CA GLN A 111 -19.77 -14.01 13.75
C GLN A 111 -20.69 -14.97 14.51
N HIS A 112 -20.32 -16.25 14.57
CA HIS A 112 -21.03 -17.23 15.42
C HIS A 112 -20.41 -17.25 16.82
N MET A 113 -21.22 -17.00 17.84
CA MET A 113 -20.80 -16.97 19.25
C MET A 113 -21.08 -18.31 19.97
N GLY A 114 -21.50 -19.35 19.25
CA GLY A 114 -21.83 -20.67 19.81
C GLY A 114 -23.32 -20.89 20.09
N GLY A 115 -23.69 -22.14 20.39
CA GLY A 115 -25.04 -22.53 20.84
C GLY A 115 -25.91 -23.18 19.76
N CYS A 116 -26.49 -22.38 18.85
CA CYS A 116 -27.49 -22.84 17.88
C CYS A 116 -27.14 -22.43 16.44
N SER A 117 -27.60 -23.19 15.46
CA SER A 117 -27.51 -22.82 14.03
C SER A 117 -28.56 -21.77 13.63
N SER A 118 -29.60 -21.55 14.45
CA SER A 118 -30.55 -20.45 14.26
C SER A 118 -29.95 -19.16 14.80
N MET A 119 -29.66 -18.23 13.89
CA MET A 119 -29.03 -16.94 14.18
C MET A 119 -29.97 -15.79 13.84
N VAL A 120 -29.85 -14.66 14.52
CA VAL A 120 -30.56 -13.43 14.17
C VAL A 120 -29.55 -12.33 13.89
N CYS A 121 -29.65 -11.67 12.74
CA CYS A 121 -28.68 -10.67 12.34
C CYS A 121 -28.75 -9.43 13.25
N GLY A 122 -27.70 -9.21 14.04
CA GLY A 122 -27.56 -8.04 14.92
C GLY A 122 -28.09 -8.23 16.34
N ARG A 123 -28.48 -9.44 16.74
CA ARG A 123 -28.90 -9.69 18.13
C ARG A 123 -28.62 -11.13 18.55
N ASP A 124 -28.35 -11.31 19.84
CA ASP A 124 -28.29 -12.64 20.43
C ASP A 124 -29.69 -13.27 20.45
N TYR A 125 -29.75 -14.58 20.26
CA TYR A 125 -31.02 -15.32 20.28
C TYR A 125 -31.72 -15.22 21.65
N HIS A 126 -30.95 -15.16 22.74
CA HIS A 126 -31.43 -15.04 24.11
C HIS A 126 -31.60 -13.58 24.60
N GLY A 127 -31.40 -12.59 23.74
CA GLY A 127 -31.49 -11.17 24.07
C GLY A 127 -30.32 -10.64 24.91
N GLY A 128 -30.16 -9.31 24.95
CA GLY A 128 -29.15 -8.63 25.78
C GLY A 128 -27.98 -7.97 25.03
N ASN A 129 -27.80 -8.27 23.74
CA ASN A 129 -26.75 -7.69 22.90
C ASN A 129 -27.35 -7.23 21.56
N ASP A 130 -27.88 -6.01 21.52
CA ASP A 130 -28.44 -5.41 20.31
C ASP A 130 -27.36 -4.63 19.57
N GLN A 131 -26.87 -5.23 18.49
CA GLN A 131 -25.95 -4.61 17.55
C GLN A 131 -26.69 -4.15 16.30
N SER A 132 -26.04 -3.30 15.50
CA SER A 132 -26.60 -2.92 14.21
C SER A 132 -26.73 -4.16 13.30
N GLY A 133 -27.95 -4.53 12.93
CA GLY A 133 -28.26 -5.62 12.00
C GLY A 133 -29.67 -5.48 11.45
N CYS A 134 -30.06 -6.31 10.48
CA CYS A 134 -31.40 -6.24 9.89
C CYS A 134 -32.49 -6.93 10.73
N GLY A 135 -32.12 -7.60 11.83
CA GLY A 135 -33.04 -8.29 12.73
C GLY A 135 -33.66 -9.58 12.17
N GLN A 136 -33.33 -9.97 10.94
CA GLN A 136 -33.85 -11.18 10.31
C GLN A 136 -33.16 -12.44 10.83
N SER A 137 -33.93 -13.51 11.04
CA SER A 137 -33.43 -14.82 11.43
C SER A 137 -32.96 -15.61 10.21
N PHE A 138 -31.86 -16.32 10.33
CA PHE A 138 -31.34 -17.20 9.28
C PHE A 138 -30.60 -18.40 9.87
N THR A 139 -30.43 -19.44 9.08
CA THR A 139 -29.65 -20.62 9.44
C THR A 139 -28.18 -20.40 9.11
N TRP A 140 -27.31 -20.50 10.13
CA TRP A 140 -25.87 -20.30 10.00
C TRP A 140 -25.26 -21.17 8.90
N ASP A 141 -25.59 -22.46 8.86
CA ASP A 141 -25.00 -23.42 7.91
C ASP A 141 -25.34 -23.12 6.45
N GLN A 142 -26.48 -22.46 6.20
CA GLN A 142 -26.93 -22.05 4.87
C GLN A 142 -26.40 -20.68 4.45
N ALA A 143 -25.84 -19.89 5.38
CA ALA A 143 -25.28 -18.58 5.07
C ALA A 143 -23.93 -18.72 4.33
N LYS A 144 -23.68 -17.84 3.37
CA LYS A 144 -22.42 -17.83 2.61
C LYS A 144 -21.25 -17.46 3.52
N SER A 145 -20.15 -18.20 3.45
CA SER A 145 -18.93 -17.84 4.18
C SER A 145 -18.38 -16.48 3.75
N TYR A 146 -17.82 -15.73 4.70
CA TYR A 146 -17.09 -14.52 4.38
C TYR A 146 -15.86 -14.85 3.53
N VAL A 147 -15.56 -14.01 2.54
CA VAL A 147 -14.34 -14.10 1.73
C VAL A 147 -13.54 -12.86 2.03
N ALA A 148 -12.29 -13.04 2.48
CA ALA A 148 -11.39 -11.93 2.75
C ALA A 148 -11.22 -11.06 1.50
N ALA A 149 -11.09 -9.74 1.69
CA ALA A 149 -10.79 -8.85 0.57
C ALA A 149 -9.47 -9.30 -0.11
N PRO A 150 -9.39 -9.30 -1.45
CA PRO A 150 -8.20 -9.74 -2.16
C PRO A 150 -7.01 -8.87 -1.74
N ASP A 151 -6.05 -9.54 -1.12
CA ASP A 151 -4.83 -8.98 -0.57
C ASP A 151 -3.95 -8.47 -1.73
N GLN A 152 -3.92 -7.15 -1.98
CA GLN A 152 -2.84 -6.59 -2.79
C GLN A 152 -1.57 -6.66 -1.93
N ARG A 153 -0.79 -7.73 -2.11
CA ARG A 153 0.44 -8.00 -1.36
C ARG A 153 1.47 -6.90 -1.61
N PRO A 154 1.70 -5.96 -0.67
CA PRO A 154 2.60 -4.82 -0.88
C PRO A 154 4.07 -5.28 -1.03
N GLU A 155 4.40 -6.43 -0.44
CA GLU A 155 5.75 -7.04 -0.48
C GLU A 155 6.18 -7.43 -1.90
N GLU A 156 5.25 -7.88 -2.74
CA GLU A 156 5.55 -8.25 -4.12
C GLU A 156 5.89 -7.03 -4.97
N VAL A 157 5.14 -5.93 -4.77
CA VAL A 157 5.37 -4.66 -5.45
C VAL A 157 6.72 -4.05 -5.05
N MET A 158 7.10 -4.12 -3.76
CA MET A 158 8.37 -3.56 -3.30
C MET A 158 9.59 -4.37 -3.75
N ARG A 159 9.49 -5.70 -3.78
CA ARG A 159 10.57 -6.60 -4.24
C ARG A 159 10.93 -6.32 -5.71
N ASP A 160 9.94 -6.08 -6.55
CA ASP A 160 10.13 -5.92 -7.99
C ASP A 160 10.77 -4.56 -8.34
N LEU A 161 10.57 -3.53 -7.52
CA LEU A 161 11.16 -2.19 -7.68
C LEU A 161 12.63 -2.11 -7.25
N LEU A 162 13.08 -3.00 -6.38
CA LEU A 162 14.44 -3.03 -5.82
C LEU A 162 15.38 -3.99 -6.55
N ASN A 163 14.88 -4.79 -7.50
CA ASN A 163 15.68 -5.79 -8.20
C ASN A 163 16.48 -5.17 -9.36
N PRO A 164 17.83 -5.14 -9.31
CA PRO A 164 18.66 -4.61 -10.39
C PRO A 164 18.66 -5.49 -11.66
N GLU A 165 18.28 -6.77 -11.57
CA GLU A 165 18.14 -7.66 -12.73
C GLU A 165 16.75 -7.61 -13.39
N ASN A 166 15.86 -6.75 -12.90
CA ASN A 166 14.62 -6.45 -13.61
C ASN A 166 15.01 -5.82 -14.96
N LYS A 167 14.57 -6.42 -16.08
CA LYS A 167 15.05 -6.23 -17.48
C LYS A 167 15.06 -4.79 -18.03
N LEU A 168 14.75 -3.79 -17.21
CA LEU A 168 14.69 -2.37 -17.53
C LEU A 168 16.00 -1.63 -17.25
N VAL A 169 16.98 -2.24 -16.58
CA VAL A 169 18.32 -1.64 -16.35
C VAL A 169 19.39 -2.61 -16.81
N VAL A 170 20.01 -2.34 -17.96
CA VAL A 170 21.27 -2.97 -18.37
C VAL A 170 22.40 -2.08 -17.84
N HIS A 171 23.29 -2.67 -17.05
CA HIS A 171 24.52 -2.02 -16.61
C HIS A 171 25.57 -2.19 -17.72
N GLU A 172 25.97 -1.10 -18.36
CA GLU A 172 27.23 -1.06 -19.12
C GLU A 172 28.35 -0.60 -18.17
N ASN A 173 29.39 -1.44 -18.07
CA ASN A 173 30.61 -1.19 -17.29
C ASN A 173 31.46 -0.08 -17.92
#